data_AF-A0A7X9LYH4-F1
#
_entry.id   AF-A0A7X9LYH4-F1
#
_cell.length_a   1.000
_cell.length_b   1.000
_cell.length_c   1.000
_cell.angle_alpha   90.00
_cell.angle_beta   90.00
_cell.angle_gamma   90.00
#
_symmetry.space_group_name_H-M   'P 1'
#
loop_
_entity.id
_entity.type
_entity.pdbx_description
1 polymer ?
#
loop_
_entity_poly.entity_id
_entity_poly.type
_entity_poly.pdbx_seq_one_letter_code
_entity_poly.pdbx_strand_id
1 'polypeptide(L)' 'MAYQLRRINPNQTQVLFHDGRFETLTNEELQYFLAETGDAEIFINEQSMDE' A
#
# COMPACT_ATOMS: atom_id res chain seq x y z
N MET A 1 7.13 11.65 -1.92
CA MET A 1 7.69 10.44 -1.30
C MET A 1 7.06 9.26 -2.01
N ALA A 2 7.85 8.27 -2.43
CA ALA A 2 7.32 7.13 -3.15
C ALA A 2 6.96 5.99 -2.17
N TYR A 3 5.75 5.45 -2.26
CA TYR A 3 5.30 4.29 -1.49
C TYR A 3 4.99 3.16 -2.45
N GLN A 4 5.35 1.93 -2.08
CA GLN A 4 4.94 0.76 -2.84
C GLN A 4 3.81 0.05 -2.11
N LEU A 5 2.67 -0.09 -2.79
CA LEU A 5 1.51 -0.82 -2.29
C LEU A 5 1.49 -2.21 -2.92
N ARG A 6 1.31 -3.22 -2.08
CA ARG A 6 1.13 -4.61 -2.48
C ARG A 6 -0.15 -5.15 -1.87
N ARG A 7 -1.13 -5.46 -2.71
CA ARG A 7 -2.35 -6.11 -2.23
C ARG A 7 -2.01 -7.56 -1.86
N ILE A 8 -2.24 -7.92 -0.60
CA ILE A 8 -1.95 -9.28 -0.10
C ILE A 8 -3.20 -10.13 0.00
N ASN A 9 -4.37 -9.49 0.18
CA ASN A 9 -5.69 -10.12 0.10
C ASN A 9 -6.76 -9.03 -0.16
N PRO A 10 -8.04 -9.40 -0.37
CA PRO A 10 -9.09 -8.42 -0.71
C PRO A 10 -9.30 -7.31 0.33
N ASN A 11 -8.92 -7.55 1.59
CA ASN A 11 -9.20 -6.66 2.72
C ASN A 11 -7.94 -5.98 3.27
N GLN A 12 -6.76 -6.36 2.79
CA GLN A 12 -5.48 -5.89 3.34
C GLN A 12 -4.47 -5.59 2.23
N THR A 13 -3.75 -4.49 2.42
CA THR A 13 -2.69 -4.01 1.54
C THR A 13 -1.45 -3.76 2.36
N GLN A 14 -0.32 -4.27 1.92
CA GLN A 14 0.96 -4.00 2.52
C GLN A 14 1.57 -2.74 1.88
N VAL A 15 2.00 -1.80 2.70
CA VAL A 15 2.70 -0.57 2.33
C VAL A 15 4.17 -0.73 2.65
N LEU A 16 5.04 -0.58 1.65
CA LEU A 16 6.47 -0.48 1.83
C LEU A 16 6.87 1.00 1.88
N PHE A 17 7.48 1.38 2.99
CA PHE A 17 8.03 2.70 3.24
C PHE A 17 9.47 2.80 2.73
N HIS A 18 9.93 4.02 2.49
CA HIS A 18 11.28 4.32 1.98
C HIS A 18 12.41 3.89 2.94
N ASP A 19 12.11 3.68 4.21
CA ASP A 19 13.03 3.16 5.23
C ASP A 19 13.15 1.63 5.22
N GLY A 20 12.42 0.95 4.32
CA GLY A 20 12.38 -0.51 4.22
C GLY A 20 11.41 -1.19 5.18
N ARG A 21 10.63 -0.41 5.95
CA ARG A 21 9.56 -0.94 6.80
C ARG A 21 8.35 -1.31 5.94
N PHE A 22 7.67 -2.39 6.35
CA PHE A 22 6.40 -2.77 5.78
C PHE A 22 5.31 -2.67 6.85
N GLU A 23 4.16 -2.12 6.49
CA GLU A 23 2.95 -2.20 7.31
C GLU A 23 1.80 -2.79 6.52
N THR A 24 1.00 -3.62 7.18
CA THR A 24 -0.23 -4.15 6.59
C THR A 24 -1.38 -3.31 7.06
N LEU A 25 -2.05 -2.64 6.11
CA LEU A 25 -3.22 -1.82 6.36
C LEU A 25 -4.47 -2.54 5.86
N THR A 26 -5.56 -2.44 6.62
CA THR A 26 -6.90 -2.74 6.13
C THR A 26 -7.31 -1.77 5.03
N ASN A 27 -8.38 -2.08 4.30
CA ASN A 27 -8.92 -1.17 3.29
C ASN A 27 -9.27 0.21 3.88
N GLU A 28 -9.81 0.26 5.11
CA GLU A 28 -10.15 1.52 5.80
C GLU A 28 -8.88 2.30 6.16
N GLU A 29 -7.90 1.64 6.81
CA GLU A 29 -6.62 2.26 7.18
C GLU A 29 -5.85 2.74 5.95
N LEU A 30 -5.89 1.99 4.85
CA LEU A 30 -5.26 2.39 3.59
C LEU A 30 -5.92 3.66 3.03
N GLN A 31 -7.26 3.77 3.09
CA GLN A 31 -7.93 4.99 2.62
C GLN A 31 -7.54 6.21 3.45
N TYR A 32 -7.46 6.07 4.78
CA TYR A 32 -6.96 7.13 5.65
C TYR A 32 -5.50 7.49 5.33
N PHE A 33 -4.65 6.48 5.18
CA PHE A 33 -3.26 6.67 4.80
C PHE A 33 -3.14 7.44 3.48
N LEU A 34 -3.85 7.02 2.43
CA LEU A 34 -3.85 7.69 1.13
C LEU A 34 -4.36 9.13 1.21
N ALA A 35 -5.37 9.39 2.04
CA ALA A 35 -5.91 10.73 2.26
C ALA A 35 -4.93 11.64 3.01
N GLU A 36 -4.18 11.11 3.99
CA GLU A 36 -3.17 11.86 4.74
C GLU A 36 -1.92 12.14 3.90
N THR A 37 -1.53 11.19 3.04
CA THR A 37 -0.28 11.25 2.29
C THR A 37 -0.34 12.14 1.03
N GLY A 38 -1.54 12.54 0.59
CA GLY A 38 -1.73 13.54 -0.48
C GLY A 38 -1.11 13.16 -1.82
N ASP A 39 -0.42 14.11 -2.47
CA ASP A 39 0.28 13.97 -3.77
C ASP A 39 1.53 13.07 -3.74
N ALA A 40 1.63 12.17 -2.76
CA ALA A 40 2.69 11.19 -2.75
C ALA A 40 2.58 10.25 -3.96
N GLU A 41 3.69 10.03 -4.66
CA GLU A 41 3.76 9.06 -5.75
C GLU A 41 3.57 7.64 -5.19
N ILE A 42 2.37 7.11 -5.36
CA ILE A 42 2.00 5.78 -4.91
C ILE A 42 2.14 4.82 -6.07
N PHE A 43 3.06 3.86 -5.96
CA PHE A 43 3.22 2.78 -6.91
C PHE A 43 2.42 1.57 -6.44
N ILE A 44 1.30 1.29 -7.10
CA ILE A 44 0.50 0.10 -6.84
C ILE A 44 1.08 -1.05 -7.66
N ASN A 45 1.71 -2.01 -6.99
CA ASN A 45 2.18 -3.23 -7.63
C ASN A 45 1.10 -4.30 -7.47
N GLU A 46 0.13 -4.32 -8.40
CA GLU A 46 -0.82 -5.41 -8.55
C GLU A 46 -0.12 -6.61 -9.19
N GLN A 47 0.68 -7.34 -8.40
CA GLN A 47 1.03 -8.70 -8.81
C GLN A 47 -0.22 -9.55 -8.57
N SER A 48 -0.97 -9.82 -9.64
CA SER A 48 -1.92 -10.91 -9.66
C SER A 48 -1.15 -12.18 -9.30
N MET A 49 -1.53 -12.81 -8.18
CA MET A 49 -1.03 -14.12 -7.81
C MET A 49 -1.75 -15.13 -8.72
N ASP A 50 -1.33 -15.18 -9.98
CA ASP A 50 -1.72 -16.21 -10.93
C ASP A 50 -0.84 -17.44 -10.66
N GLU A 51 -1.37 -18.40 -9.91
CA GLU A 51 -0.99 -19.83 -9.98
C GLU A 51 -2.21 -20.67 -10.36
#